data_AF-A0A853BHT7-F1
#
_entry.id   AF-A0A853BHT7-F1
#
_cell.length_a   1.000
_cell.length_b   1.000
_cell.length_c   1.000
_cell.angle_alpha   90.00
_cell.angle_beta   90.00
_cell.angle_gamma   90.00
#
_symmetry.space_group_name_H-M   'P 1'
#
loop_
_entity.id
_entity.type
_entity.pdbx_description
1 polymer ?
#
loop_
_entity_poly.entity_id
_entity_poly.type
_entity_poly.pdbx_seq_one_letter_code
_entity_poly.pdbx_strand_id
1 'polypeptide(L)'
;MSPTRHRNRRPALRRWAPRGAALAALGLAATGCASNEFTRLGVPEPITEQGQRVLTLWQGSWVAAFAVGILVWGLIVWTVIFHRKRSEQLPPQVRYNMPIEALYTVLPIVIIAVLFYFTARDQTVLLDTEEPADTNIEVVGFQWSWQFNYLDQSRVDAEEQGTEPQTEFSVAGTPQHQPTLVLREGDVVHFDLTSPDVIHSFWIPAFAFKMDIIPGQDNEFQVKVQEGTAGTYAGRCAELCGVDHSRMLFTVEVMEPDDYDRWVEEQRQAAADEQQQLESGEELEPRGEDTGTAIEGPGTGDQEGSGDDVARDESTETPEPSASAEEEAGQ
;
A
#
# COMPACT_ATOMS: atom_id res chain seq x y z
N MET A 1 -43.00 71.41 9.97
CA MET A 1 -42.55 70.72 8.74
C MET A 1 -41.04 70.57 8.80
N SER A 2 -40.53 69.37 9.08
CA SER A 2 -39.11 69.04 9.04
C SER A 2 -38.92 67.87 8.08
N PRO A 3 -37.94 67.90 7.14
CA PRO A 3 -37.77 66.84 6.18
C PRO A 3 -36.94 65.70 6.78
N THR A 4 -37.46 64.47 6.69
CA THR A 4 -36.74 63.23 7.00
C THR A 4 -35.77 62.89 5.86
N ARG A 5 -34.47 62.81 6.17
CA ARG A 5 -33.43 62.31 5.25
C ARG A 5 -33.44 60.78 5.23
N HIS A 6 -33.94 60.16 4.16
CA HIS A 6 -33.73 58.74 3.89
C HIS A 6 -32.27 58.48 3.46
N ARG A 7 -31.52 57.76 4.29
CA ARG A 7 -30.14 57.34 3.98
C ARG A 7 -30.19 55.97 3.27
N ASN A 8 -30.00 55.99 1.96
CA ASN A 8 -30.04 54.83 1.09
C ASN A 8 -28.80 53.95 1.30
N ARG A 9 -28.89 52.87 2.08
CA ARG A 9 -27.81 51.87 2.23
C ARG A 9 -27.87 50.91 1.04
N ARG A 10 -27.00 51.10 0.04
CA ARG A 10 -26.78 50.09 -1.01
C ARG A 10 -26.04 48.87 -0.39
N PRO A 11 -26.39 47.63 -0.73
CA PRO A 11 -25.79 46.44 -0.12
C PRO A 11 -24.35 46.25 -0.61
N ALA A 12 -23.41 46.11 0.32
CA ALA A 12 -21.99 45.91 0.06
C ALA A 12 -21.65 44.56 -0.61
N LEU A 13 -22.60 43.62 -0.70
CA LEU A 13 -22.40 42.28 -1.25
C LEU A 13 -22.00 42.27 -2.74
N ARG A 14 -22.39 43.30 -3.52
CA ARG A 14 -22.17 43.30 -4.98
C ARG A 14 -20.71 43.57 -5.40
N ARG A 15 -19.83 43.98 -4.48
CA ARG A 15 -18.41 44.27 -4.78
C ARG A 15 -17.46 43.09 -4.53
N TRP A 16 -17.92 42.05 -3.85
CA TRP A 16 -17.09 40.90 -3.46
C TRP A 16 -17.37 39.64 -4.30
N ALA A 17 -18.56 39.55 -4.91
CA ALA A 17 -18.92 38.47 -5.83
C ALA A 17 -17.91 38.22 -6.98
N PRO A 18 -17.39 39.23 -7.70
CA PRO A 18 -16.44 38.97 -8.79
C PRO A 18 -15.05 38.56 -8.29
N ARG A 19 -14.66 38.95 -7.06
CA ARG A 19 -13.37 38.58 -6.46
C ARG A 19 -13.39 37.15 -5.91
N GLY A 20 -14.52 36.72 -5.33
CA GLY A 20 -14.73 35.34 -4.91
C GLY A 20 -14.77 34.37 -6.10
N ALA A 21 -15.42 34.76 -7.20
CA ALA A 21 -15.45 33.97 -8.43
C ALA A 21 -14.06 33.84 -9.08
N ALA A 22 -13.27 34.92 -9.09
CA ALA A 22 -11.90 34.90 -9.62
C ALA A 22 -10.95 34.02 -8.78
N LEU A 23 -11.07 34.05 -7.45
CA LEU A 23 -10.28 33.18 -6.56
C LEU A 23 -10.70 31.70 -6.67
N ALA A 24 -12.00 31.43 -6.83
CA ALA A 24 -12.49 30.07 -7.08
C ALA A 24 -12.02 29.54 -8.44
N ALA A 25 -12.05 30.37 -9.50
CA ALA A 25 -11.56 30.01 -10.82
C ALA A 25 -10.04 29.79 -10.83
N LEU A 26 -9.27 30.57 -10.06
CA LEU A 26 -7.83 30.38 -9.91
C LEU A 26 -7.50 29.10 -9.12
N GLY A 27 -8.31 28.75 -8.11
CA GLY A 27 -8.18 27.48 -7.39
C GLY A 27 -8.51 26.26 -8.27
N LEU A 28 -9.54 26.35 -9.11
CA LEU A 28 -9.91 25.32 -10.10
C LEU A 28 -8.89 25.18 -11.24
N ALA A 29 -8.19 26.26 -11.61
CA ALA A 29 -7.13 26.21 -12.62
C ALA A 29 -5.80 25.68 -12.06
N ALA A 30 -5.56 25.81 -10.76
CA ALA A 30 -4.34 25.32 -10.11
C ALA A 30 -4.34 23.80 -9.82
N THR A 31 -5.48 23.13 -9.94
CA THR A 31 -5.60 21.66 -9.74
C THR A 31 -5.26 20.82 -10.97
N GLY A 32 -4.84 21.43 -12.08
CA GLY A 32 -4.64 20.72 -13.36
C GLY A 32 -3.28 20.05 -13.57
N CYS A 33 -2.29 20.23 -12.69
CA CYS A 33 -0.92 19.73 -12.91
C CYS A 33 -0.23 19.24 -11.62
N ALA A 34 -0.97 18.63 -10.69
CA ALA A 34 -0.37 17.93 -9.56
C ALA A 34 -0.48 16.42 -9.82
N SER A 35 0.56 15.68 -9.43
CA SER A 35 0.58 14.23 -9.42
C SER A 35 -0.76 13.62 -8.97
N ASN A 36 -1.19 12.54 -9.62
CA ASN A 36 -2.40 11.81 -9.25
C ASN A 36 -2.37 11.25 -7.81
N GLU A 37 -1.25 11.39 -7.10
CA GLU A 37 -1.12 10.99 -5.70
C GLU A 37 -2.14 11.66 -4.77
N PHE A 38 -2.42 12.96 -4.98
CA PHE A 38 -3.46 13.65 -4.20
C PHE A 38 -4.86 13.11 -4.53
N THR A 39 -5.13 12.77 -5.79
CA THR A 39 -6.42 12.19 -6.21
C THR A 39 -6.57 10.74 -5.75
N ARG A 40 -5.46 10.03 -5.46
CA ARG A 40 -5.43 8.70 -4.83
C ARG A 40 -5.52 8.72 -3.31
N LEU A 41 -5.48 9.90 -2.68
CA LEU A 41 -5.61 10.07 -1.22
C LEU A 41 -4.60 9.23 -0.42
N GLY A 42 -3.35 9.17 -0.89
CA GLY A 42 -2.25 8.50 -0.20
C GLY A 42 -2.07 7.01 -0.52
N VAL A 43 -2.87 6.44 -1.43
CA VAL A 43 -2.63 5.09 -1.98
C VAL A 43 -1.61 5.19 -3.12
N PRO A 44 -0.59 4.30 -3.17
CA PRO A 44 0.34 4.20 -4.29
C PRO A 44 -0.38 3.97 -5.62
N GLU A 45 0.33 4.16 -6.73
CA GLU A 45 -0.18 3.78 -8.05
C GLU A 45 -0.37 2.26 -8.12
N PRO A 46 -1.60 1.77 -8.37
CA PRO A 46 -1.80 0.34 -8.50
C PRO A 46 -1.24 -0.18 -9.82
N ILE A 47 -0.40 -1.22 -9.75
CA ILE A 47 0.20 -1.86 -10.94
C ILE A 47 -0.58 -3.10 -11.40
N THR A 48 -1.63 -3.48 -10.68
CA THR A 48 -2.51 -4.60 -11.04
C THR A 48 -3.93 -4.14 -11.34
N GLU A 49 -4.66 -4.90 -12.17
CA GLU A 49 -6.08 -4.62 -12.45
C GLU A 49 -6.94 -4.66 -11.16
N GLN A 50 -6.63 -5.63 -10.28
CA GLN A 50 -7.21 -5.79 -8.95
C GLN A 50 -6.97 -4.55 -8.09
N GLY A 51 -5.75 -4.03 -8.07
CA GLY A 51 -5.40 -2.84 -7.31
C GLY A 51 -6.14 -1.57 -7.79
N GLN A 52 -6.38 -1.44 -9.11
CA GLN A 52 -7.16 -0.33 -9.67
C GLN A 52 -8.63 -0.37 -9.21
N ARG A 53 -9.20 -1.58 -9.08
CA ARG A 53 -10.54 -1.77 -8.49
C ARG A 53 -10.58 -1.33 -7.03
N VAL A 54 -9.59 -1.73 -6.23
CA VAL A 54 -9.46 -1.29 -4.83
C VAL A 54 -9.36 0.23 -4.73
N LEU A 55 -8.54 0.86 -5.58
CA LEU A 55 -8.38 2.31 -5.62
C LEU A 55 -9.69 3.04 -5.93
N THR A 56 -10.46 2.52 -6.89
CA THR A 56 -11.77 3.10 -7.26
C THR A 56 -12.75 3.04 -6.09
N LEU A 57 -12.81 1.91 -5.38
CA LEU A 57 -13.65 1.75 -4.19
C LEU A 57 -13.20 2.67 -3.04
N TRP A 58 -11.88 2.81 -2.84
CA TRP A 58 -11.28 3.73 -1.88
C TRP A 58 -11.68 5.18 -2.15
N GLN A 59 -11.52 5.64 -3.39
CA GLN A 59 -11.91 7.00 -3.79
C GLN A 59 -13.42 7.24 -3.60
N GLY A 60 -14.26 6.28 -4.02
CA GLY A 60 -15.71 6.37 -3.79
C GLY A 60 -16.08 6.46 -2.32
N SER A 61 -15.41 5.66 -1.47
CA SER A 61 -15.61 5.66 -0.02
C SER A 61 -15.20 6.99 0.62
N TRP A 62 -14.08 7.57 0.19
CA TRP A 62 -13.66 8.90 0.66
C TRP A 62 -14.59 10.01 0.21
N VAL A 63 -15.10 9.98 -1.01
CA VAL A 63 -16.10 10.96 -1.48
C VAL A 63 -17.34 10.90 -0.59
N ALA A 64 -17.83 9.70 -0.27
CA ALA A 64 -18.95 9.52 0.66
C ALA A 64 -18.61 10.02 2.08
N ALA A 65 -17.41 9.70 2.59
CA ALA A 65 -16.94 10.15 3.90
C ALA A 65 -16.82 11.68 3.98
N PHE A 66 -16.29 12.34 2.95
CA PHE A 66 -16.23 13.81 2.90
C PHE A 66 -17.61 14.44 2.80
N ALA A 67 -18.54 13.85 2.04
CA ALA A 67 -19.91 14.36 1.98
C ALA A 67 -20.59 14.36 3.36
N VAL A 68 -20.45 13.25 4.10
CA VAL A 68 -20.97 13.14 5.48
C VAL A 68 -20.19 14.05 6.43
N GLY A 69 -18.86 14.05 6.35
CA GLY A 69 -17.97 14.84 7.20
C GLY A 69 -18.23 16.34 7.08
N ILE A 70 -18.33 16.87 5.86
CA ILE A 70 -18.66 18.28 5.60
C ILE A 70 -20.04 18.63 6.14
N LEU A 71 -21.04 17.74 6.00
CA LEU A 71 -22.36 17.96 6.56
C LEU A 71 -22.31 18.05 8.09
N VAL A 72 -21.67 17.08 8.75
CA VAL A 72 -21.57 17.04 10.22
C VAL A 72 -20.75 18.22 10.76
N TRP A 73 -19.57 18.48 10.20
CA TRP A 73 -18.76 19.63 10.57
C TRP A 73 -19.48 20.94 10.32
N GLY A 74 -20.20 21.06 9.20
CA GLY A 74 -21.04 22.21 8.89
C GLY A 74 -22.12 22.45 9.95
N LEU A 75 -22.83 21.40 10.38
CA LEU A 75 -23.84 21.48 11.45
C LEU A 75 -23.22 21.86 12.80
N ILE A 76 -22.06 21.30 13.15
CA ILE A 76 -21.34 21.65 14.39
C ILE A 76 -20.91 23.13 14.35
N VAL A 77 -20.22 23.55 13.28
CA VAL A 77 -19.77 24.95 13.12
C VAL A 77 -20.97 25.90 13.11
N TRP A 78 -22.06 25.52 12.46
CA TRP A 78 -23.30 26.28 12.45
C TRP A 78 -23.87 26.47 13.88
N THR A 79 -23.97 25.39 14.66
CA THR A 79 -24.49 25.48 16.03
C THR A 79 -23.59 26.34 16.92
N VAL A 80 -22.26 26.16 16.83
CA VAL A 80 -21.27 26.96 17.58
C VAL A 80 -21.37 28.45 17.26
N ILE A 81 -21.53 28.83 15.98
CA ILE A 81 -21.56 30.24 15.55
C ILE A 81 -22.92 30.90 15.83
N PHE A 82 -24.02 30.24 15.45
CA PHE A 82 -25.35 30.84 15.47
C PHE A 82 -26.04 30.71 16.83
N HIS A 83 -25.76 29.67 17.61
CA HIS A 83 -26.39 29.43 18.92
C HIS A 83 -25.48 29.80 20.09
N ARG A 84 -24.38 30.52 19.83
CA ARG A 84 -23.54 31.10 20.88
C ARG A 84 -24.36 32.02 21.80
N LYS A 85 -24.14 31.94 23.12
CA LYS A 85 -24.84 32.77 24.12
C LYS A 85 -24.74 34.26 23.79
N ARG A 86 -25.90 34.95 23.76
CA ARG A 86 -26.02 36.41 23.55
C ARG A 86 -26.95 37.11 24.55
N SER A 87 -27.75 36.37 25.30
CA SER A 87 -28.67 36.89 26.32
C SER A 87 -28.82 35.88 27.46
N GLU A 88 -29.45 36.31 28.56
CA GLU A 88 -29.77 35.47 29.72
C GLU A 88 -31.13 34.74 29.61
N GLN A 89 -31.78 34.82 28.44
CA GLN A 89 -33.03 34.08 28.20
C GLN A 89 -32.71 32.61 27.95
N LEU A 90 -33.47 31.71 28.58
CA LEU A 90 -33.31 30.28 28.38
C LEU A 90 -33.74 29.87 26.96
N PRO A 91 -33.01 28.92 26.31
CA PRO A 91 -33.40 28.40 25.00
C PRO A 91 -34.70 27.58 25.07
N PRO A 92 -35.41 27.41 23.93
CA PRO A 92 -36.59 26.56 23.88
C PRO A 92 -36.23 25.10 24.24
N GLN A 93 -36.97 24.52 25.19
CA GLN A 93 -36.78 23.14 25.63
C GLN A 93 -37.60 22.19 24.75
N VAL A 94 -36.99 21.69 23.67
CA VAL A 94 -37.55 20.64 22.81
C VAL A 94 -37.00 19.28 23.24
N ARG A 95 -37.85 18.23 23.24
CA ARG A 95 -37.44 16.87 23.69
C ARG A 95 -37.46 15.80 22.61
N TYR A 96 -38.48 15.81 21.75
CA TYR A 96 -38.71 14.71 20.80
C TYR A 96 -39.02 15.27 19.42
N ASN A 97 -38.47 14.63 18.39
CA ASN A 97 -38.78 14.94 17.00
C ASN A 97 -38.71 13.65 16.17
N MET A 98 -39.70 12.77 16.31
CA MET A 98 -39.72 11.45 15.65
C MET A 98 -39.34 11.47 14.16
N PRO A 99 -39.79 12.44 13.33
CA PRO A 99 -39.35 12.52 11.93
C PRO A 99 -37.84 12.69 11.74
N ILE A 100 -37.17 13.55 12.53
CA ILE A 100 -35.71 13.71 12.41
C ILE A 100 -34.97 12.50 12.96
N GLU A 101 -35.51 11.90 14.02
CA GLU A 101 -34.96 10.70 14.64
C GLU A 101 -34.98 9.51 13.68
N ALA A 102 -36.07 9.34 12.92
CA ALA A 102 -36.15 8.37 11.85
C ALA A 102 -35.16 8.69 10.71
N LEU A 103 -35.04 9.96 10.31
CA LEU A 103 -34.14 10.37 9.22
C LEU A 103 -32.68 10.01 9.49
N TYR A 104 -32.11 10.43 10.63
CA TYR A 104 -30.71 10.15 10.93
C TYR A 104 -30.45 8.69 11.35
N THR A 105 -31.50 7.87 11.51
CA THR A 105 -31.35 6.44 11.76
C THR A 105 -31.37 5.65 10.46
N VAL A 106 -32.35 5.92 9.59
CA VAL A 106 -32.50 5.22 8.30
C VAL A 106 -31.40 5.62 7.32
N LEU A 107 -31.03 6.92 7.27
CA LEU A 107 -30.04 7.40 6.31
C LEU A 107 -28.66 6.72 6.46
N PRO A 108 -28.04 6.61 7.66
CA PRO A 108 -26.79 5.88 7.82
C PRO A 108 -26.89 4.40 7.46
N ILE A 109 -28.01 3.74 7.77
CA ILE A 109 -28.23 2.34 7.40
C ILE A 109 -28.20 2.17 5.89
N VAL A 110 -28.86 3.06 5.14
CA VAL A 110 -28.84 3.03 3.67
C VAL A 110 -27.44 3.29 3.13
N ILE A 111 -26.70 4.26 3.68
CA ILE A 111 -25.31 4.55 3.27
C ILE A 111 -24.42 3.31 3.47
N ILE A 112 -24.50 2.67 4.64
CA ILE A 112 -23.74 1.46 4.95
C ILE A 112 -24.14 0.31 4.03
N ALA A 113 -25.44 0.11 3.77
CA ALA A 113 -25.92 -0.95 2.89
C ALA A 113 -25.38 -0.81 1.46
N VAL A 114 -25.32 0.42 0.93
CA VAL A 114 -24.75 0.70 -0.39
C VAL A 114 -23.23 0.44 -0.40
N LEU A 115 -22.49 0.91 0.59
CA LEU A 115 -21.05 0.66 0.69
C LEU A 115 -20.74 -0.83 0.83
N PHE A 116 -21.53 -1.56 1.64
CA PHE A 116 -21.42 -3.00 1.81
C PHE A 116 -21.64 -3.75 0.49
N TYR A 117 -22.66 -3.36 -0.30
CA TYR A 117 -22.91 -3.98 -1.61
C TYR A 117 -21.69 -3.87 -2.54
N PHE A 118 -21.11 -2.67 -2.67
CA PHE A 118 -19.92 -2.50 -3.52
C PHE A 118 -18.70 -3.22 -2.97
N THR A 119 -18.52 -3.21 -1.65
CA THR A 119 -17.42 -3.94 -0.99
C THR A 119 -17.52 -5.44 -1.23
N ALA A 120 -18.68 -6.04 -1.01
CA ALA A 120 -18.89 -7.47 -1.22
C ALA A 120 -18.70 -7.87 -2.69
N ARG A 121 -19.22 -7.07 -3.63
CA ARG A 121 -19.02 -7.28 -5.07
C ARG A 121 -17.54 -7.30 -5.44
N ASP A 122 -16.79 -6.27 -5.01
CA ASP A 122 -15.39 -6.14 -5.39
C ASP A 122 -14.51 -7.16 -4.67
N GLN A 123 -14.82 -7.50 -3.41
CA GLN A 123 -14.14 -8.59 -2.70
C GLN A 123 -14.27 -9.93 -3.43
N THR A 124 -15.45 -10.29 -3.93
CA THR A 124 -15.63 -11.53 -4.70
C THR A 124 -14.73 -11.58 -5.92
N VAL A 125 -14.55 -10.46 -6.62
CA VAL A 125 -13.65 -10.38 -7.79
C VAL A 125 -12.18 -10.45 -7.39
N LEU A 126 -11.81 -9.89 -6.23
CA LEU A 126 -10.42 -9.89 -5.76
C LEU A 126 -9.96 -11.26 -5.25
N LEU A 127 -10.89 -12.11 -4.82
CA LEU A 127 -10.62 -13.46 -4.30
C LEU A 127 -10.91 -14.55 -5.35
N ASP A 128 -11.22 -14.16 -6.57
CA ASP A 128 -11.46 -15.09 -7.67
C ASP A 128 -10.11 -15.59 -8.21
N THR A 129 -9.94 -16.91 -8.29
CA THR A 129 -8.73 -17.59 -8.75
C THR A 129 -9.02 -18.51 -9.95
N GLU A 130 -10.19 -18.36 -10.59
CA GLU A 130 -10.61 -19.20 -11.72
C GLU A 130 -9.93 -18.83 -13.07
N GLU A 131 -9.22 -17.70 -13.16
CA GLU A 131 -8.53 -17.30 -14.39
C GLU A 131 -7.27 -18.16 -14.61
N PRO A 132 -7.01 -18.67 -15.84
CA PRO A 132 -5.79 -19.39 -16.13
C PRO A 132 -4.57 -18.50 -15.86
N ALA A 133 -3.68 -18.95 -14.98
CA ALA A 133 -2.47 -18.21 -14.66
C ALA A 133 -1.35 -18.49 -15.68
N ASP A 134 -0.61 -17.45 -16.03
CA ASP A 134 0.59 -17.54 -16.86
C ASP A 134 1.82 -17.93 -16.03
N THR A 135 1.85 -17.51 -14.75
CA THR A 135 2.92 -17.83 -13.80
C THR A 135 2.33 -18.25 -12.45
N ASN A 136 2.81 -19.37 -11.90
CA ASN A 136 2.45 -19.87 -10.58
C ASN A 136 3.63 -19.69 -9.61
N ILE A 137 3.40 -19.02 -8.49
CA ILE A 137 4.44 -18.73 -7.50
C ILE A 137 3.97 -19.13 -6.12
N GLU A 138 4.69 -20.05 -5.49
CA GLU A 138 4.52 -20.29 -4.05
C GLU A 138 5.40 -19.31 -3.26
N VAL A 139 4.74 -18.56 -2.39
CA VAL A 139 5.36 -17.63 -1.44
C VAL A 139 5.46 -18.30 -0.09
N VAL A 140 6.69 -18.57 0.33
CA VAL A 140 7.01 -19.12 1.64
C VAL A 140 7.46 -17.99 2.56
N GLY A 141 6.65 -17.66 3.57
CA GLY A 141 7.02 -16.74 4.64
C GLY A 141 7.62 -17.50 5.83
N PHE A 142 8.89 -17.27 6.17
CA PHE A 142 9.57 -17.95 7.28
C PHE A 142 10.39 -16.98 8.13
N GLN A 143 10.78 -17.36 9.34
CA GLN A 143 11.52 -16.48 10.24
C GLN A 143 12.98 -16.28 9.80
N TRP A 144 13.44 -15.08 9.44
CA TRP A 144 12.70 -13.84 9.13
C TRP A 144 13.05 -13.35 7.73
N SER A 145 12.61 -14.11 6.72
CA SER A 145 12.87 -13.88 5.30
C SER A 145 11.75 -14.50 4.44
N TRP A 146 11.87 -14.36 3.12
CA TRP A 146 10.93 -14.88 2.15
C TRP A 146 11.63 -15.84 1.19
N GLN A 147 10.87 -16.80 0.66
CA GLN A 147 11.29 -17.62 -0.46
C GLN A 147 10.17 -17.65 -1.49
N PHE A 148 10.53 -17.48 -2.75
CA PHE A 148 9.63 -17.50 -3.90
C PHE A 148 9.97 -18.72 -4.75
N ASN A 149 9.05 -19.67 -4.82
CA ASN A 149 9.19 -20.88 -5.62
C ASN A 149 8.38 -20.71 -6.90
N TYR A 150 9.03 -20.78 -8.05
CA TYR A 150 8.36 -20.73 -9.35
C TYR A 150 7.94 -22.14 -9.72
N LEU A 151 6.63 -22.34 -9.86
CA LEU A 151 6.01 -23.65 -10.03
C LEU A 151 5.58 -23.86 -11.49
N ASP A 152 5.58 -25.13 -11.92
CA ASP A 152 5.04 -25.53 -13.22
C ASP A 152 3.51 -25.39 -13.31
N GLN A 153 2.81 -25.59 -12.19
CA GLN A 153 1.37 -25.42 -12.02
C GLN A 153 1.04 -24.98 -10.59
N SER A 154 -0.16 -24.42 -10.35
CA SER A 154 -0.61 -24.04 -9.00
C SER A 154 -0.79 -25.25 -8.09
N ARG A 155 -0.76 -25.06 -6.76
CA ARG A 155 -1.01 -26.16 -5.81
C ARG A 155 -2.44 -26.71 -5.95
N VAL A 156 -3.42 -25.84 -6.21
CA VAL A 156 -4.82 -26.23 -6.41
C VAL A 156 -4.99 -27.08 -7.67
N ASP A 157 -4.43 -26.64 -8.81
CA ASP A 157 -4.50 -27.41 -10.07
C ASP A 157 -3.80 -28.76 -9.93
N ALA A 158 -2.69 -28.81 -9.19
CA ALA A 158 -1.97 -30.04 -8.92
C ALA A 158 -2.81 -31.00 -8.08
N GLU A 159 -3.47 -30.51 -7.02
CA GLU A 159 -4.35 -31.30 -6.15
C GLU A 159 -5.54 -31.87 -6.93
N GLU A 160 -6.20 -31.08 -7.79
CA GLU A 160 -7.30 -31.54 -8.64
C GLU A 160 -6.87 -32.67 -9.59
N GLN A 161 -5.63 -32.63 -10.06
CA GLN A 161 -5.03 -33.65 -10.91
C GLN A 161 -4.48 -34.85 -10.12
N GLY A 162 -4.44 -34.79 -8.79
CA GLY A 162 -3.84 -35.80 -7.92
C GLY A 162 -2.31 -35.88 -8.06
N THR A 163 -1.67 -34.76 -8.38
CA THR A 163 -0.22 -34.59 -8.57
C THR A 163 0.34 -33.59 -7.57
N GLU A 164 1.66 -33.47 -7.50
CA GLU A 164 2.34 -32.44 -6.69
C GLU A 164 3.00 -31.45 -7.65
N PRO A 165 2.89 -30.13 -7.42
CA PRO A 165 3.55 -29.14 -8.24
C PRO A 165 5.06 -29.29 -8.13
N GLN A 166 5.77 -29.09 -9.23
CA GLN A 166 7.22 -29.15 -9.29
C GLN A 166 7.77 -27.73 -9.27
N THR A 167 8.72 -27.49 -8.36
CA THR A 167 9.47 -26.24 -8.33
C THR A 167 10.53 -26.26 -9.43
N GLU A 168 10.43 -25.33 -10.37
CA GLU A 168 11.43 -25.17 -11.43
C GLU A 168 12.71 -24.53 -10.90
N PHE A 169 12.55 -23.48 -10.09
CA PHE A 169 13.63 -22.78 -9.40
C PHE A 169 13.07 -21.96 -8.23
N SER A 170 13.96 -21.54 -7.32
CA SER A 170 13.59 -20.80 -6.11
C SER A 170 14.48 -19.58 -5.93
N VAL A 171 13.88 -18.47 -5.51
CA VAL A 171 14.59 -17.27 -5.05
C VAL A 171 14.35 -17.12 -3.55
N ALA A 172 15.36 -17.47 -2.75
CA ALA A 172 15.29 -17.39 -1.30
C ALA A 172 16.14 -16.25 -0.75
N GLY A 173 15.61 -15.53 0.24
CA GLY A 173 16.33 -14.45 0.91
C GLY A 173 17.25 -14.98 1.99
N THR A 174 18.40 -14.35 2.16
CA THR A 174 19.36 -14.64 3.24
C THR A 174 19.32 -13.54 4.29
N PRO A 175 19.87 -13.75 5.50
CA PRO A 175 19.96 -12.68 6.51
C PRO A 175 20.70 -11.42 6.02
N GLN A 176 21.56 -11.55 5.01
CA GLN A 176 22.34 -10.46 4.43
C GLN A 176 21.66 -9.83 3.20
N HIS A 177 20.86 -10.60 2.46
CA HIS A 177 20.25 -10.16 1.20
C HIS A 177 18.76 -10.48 1.17
N GLN A 178 17.97 -9.43 0.95
CA GLN A 178 16.53 -9.56 0.72
C GLN A 178 16.29 -10.29 -0.60
N PRO A 179 15.26 -11.15 -0.68
CA PRO A 179 14.90 -11.81 -1.93
C PRO A 179 14.20 -10.81 -2.87
N THR A 180 14.31 -11.08 -4.16
CA THR A 180 13.59 -10.35 -5.21
C THR A 180 12.57 -11.29 -5.85
N LEU A 181 11.30 -10.93 -5.76
CA LEU A 181 10.23 -11.53 -6.53
C LEU A 181 10.23 -10.89 -7.92
N VAL A 182 10.45 -11.67 -8.97
CA VAL A 182 10.43 -11.19 -10.35
C VAL A 182 9.13 -11.58 -11.03
N LEU A 183 8.46 -10.64 -11.67
CA LEU A 183 7.18 -10.81 -12.36
C LEU A 183 7.28 -10.27 -13.79
N ARG A 184 6.44 -10.80 -14.68
CA ARG A 184 6.28 -10.29 -16.05
C ARG A 184 5.08 -9.35 -16.12
N GLU A 185 5.23 -8.21 -16.79
CA GLU A 185 4.07 -7.36 -17.06
C GLU A 185 3.13 -8.00 -18.09
N GLY A 186 1.82 -7.77 -17.94
CA GLY A 186 0.77 -8.36 -18.77
C GLY A 186 0.24 -9.70 -18.27
N ASP A 187 1.03 -10.42 -17.47
CA ASP A 187 0.71 -11.77 -17.03
C ASP A 187 -0.30 -11.82 -15.87
N VAL A 188 -1.08 -12.90 -15.85
CA VAL A 188 -1.87 -13.32 -14.69
C VAL A 188 -0.97 -14.19 -13.81
N VAL A 189 -0.72 -13.72 -12.59
CA VAL A 189 0.13 -14.39 -11.61
C VAL A 189 -0.74 -14.96 -10.50
N HIS A 190 -0.60 -16.26 -10.28
CA HIS A 190 -1.21 -16.97 -9.15
C HIS A 190 -0.20 -17.11 -8.01
N PHE A 191 -0.63 -16.77 -6.80
CA PHE A 191 0.18 -16.87 -5.59
C PHE A 191 -0.41 -17.89 -4.63
N ASP A 192 0.34 -18.96 -4.39
CA ASP A 192 0.12 -19.90 -3.29
C ASP A 192 0.87 -19.41 -2.05
N LEU A 193 0.21 -19.28 -0.89
CA LEU A 193 0.82 -18.70 0.31
C LEU A 193 0.97 -19.76 1.41
N THR A 194 2.21 -19.99 1.86
CA THR A 194 2.49 -20.96 2.92
C THR A 194 3.53 -20.48 3.91
N SER A 195 3.45 -20.98 5.15
CA SER A 195 4.44 -20.70 6.19
C SER A 195 4.72 -21.94 7.03
N PRO A 196 6.01 -22.28 7.26
CA PRO A 196 6.39 -23.38 8.13
C PRO A 196 6.39 -23.02 9.63
N ASP A 197 6.21 -21.75 10.00
CA ASP A 197 6.42 -21.28 11.38
C ASP A 197 5.27 -20.47 11.99
N VAL A 198 5.21 -19.17 11.75
CA VAL A 198 4.28 -18.23 12.36
C VAL A 198 3.46 -17.50 11.29
N ILE A 199 2.46 -16.75 11.73
CA ILE A 199 1.67 -15.94 10.79
C ILE A 199 2.55 -14.81 10.25
N HIS A 200 2.52 -14.64 8.92
CA HIS A 200 3.07 -13.50 8.20
C HIS A 200 1.96 -12.84 7.38
N SER A 201 2.26 -11.74 6.69
CA SER A 201 1.32 -11.18 5.72
C SER A 201 2.06 -10.67 4.51
N PHE A 202 1.78 -11.28 3.37
CA PHE A 202 2.39 -10.94 2.10
C PHE A 202 1.73 -9.69 1.56
N TRP A 203 2.49 -8.59 1.53
CA TRP A 203 1.97 -7.30 1.11
C TRP A 203 2.89 -6.61 0.13
N ILE A 204 2.35 -6.34 -1.05
CA ILE A 204 2.93 -5.47 -2.07
C ILE A 204 2.05 -4.22 -2.14
N PRO A 205 2.46 -3.06 -1.59
CA PRO A 205 1.64 -1.85 -1.58
C PRO A 205 1.18 -1.40 -2.97
N ALA A 206 1.99 -1.65 -4.00
CA ALA A 206 1.65 -1.35 -5.40
C ALA A 206 0.53 -2.26 -5.95
N PHE A 207 0.21 -3.39 -5.31
CA PHE A 207 -0.96 -4.18 -5.66
C PHE A 207 -2.23 -3.68 -4.97
N ALA A 208 -2.11 -2.78 -3.98
CA ALA A 208 -3.18 -2.38 -3.09
C ALA A 208 -3.93 -3.57 -2.44
N PHE A 209 -3.25 -4.72 -2.32
CA PHE A 209 -3.79 -5.98 -1.82
C PHE A 209 -2.75 -6.65 -0.92
N LYS A 210 -3.23 -7.33 0.12
CA LYS A 210 -2.41 -8.16 1.00
C LYS A 210 -3.20 -9.41 1.36
N MET A 211 -2.48 -10.49 1.62
CA MET A 211 -3.09 -11.67 2.21
C MET A 211 -2.17 -12.27 3.26
N ASP A 212 -2.77 -12.71 4.35
CA ASP A 212 -2.04 -13.26 5.48
C ASP A 212 -1.62 -14.69 5.15
N ILE A 213 -0.39 -15.04 5.52
CA ILE A 213 0.14 -16.39 5.39
C ILE A 213 -0.01 -17.05 6.75
N ILE A 214 -0.87 -18.07 6.84
CA ILE A 214 -1.25 -18.70 8.11
C ILE A 214 -0.79 -20.15 8.08
N PRO A 215 0.10 -20.58 9.00
CA PRO A 215 0.54 -21.97 9.06
C PRO A 215 -0.64 -22.96 9.11
N GLY A 216 -0.66 -23.91 8.17
CA GLY A 216 -1.70 -24.93 8.04
C GLY A 216 -3.01 -24.45 7.38
N GLN A 217 -3.01 -23.29 6.73
CA GLN A 217 -4.07 -22.84 5.83
C GLN A 217 -3.47 -22.54 4.48
N ASP A 218 -4.05 -23.08 3.43
CA ASP A 218 -3.68 -22.78 2.04
C ASP A 218 -4.47 -21.54 1.63
N ASN A 219 -3.79 -20.39 1.62
CA ASN A 219 -4.34 -19.14 1.13
C ASN A 219 -3.77 -18.88 -0.26
N GLU A 220 -4.63 -18.41 -1.16
CA GLU A 220 -4.25 -18.10 -2.53
C GLU A 220 -4.92 -16.82 -3.01
N PHE A 221 -4.30 -16.17 -4.00
CA PHE A 221 -4.95 -15.12 -4.77
C PHE A 221 -4.28 -14.96 -6.14
N GLN A 222 -5.00 -14.34 -7.07
CA GLN A 222 -4.48 -13.97 -8.38
C GLN A 222 -4.42 -12.46 -8.57
N VAL A 223 -3.42 -12.02 -9.33
CA VAL A 223 -3.36 -10.65 -9.84
C VAL A 223 -2.98 -10.65 -11.30
N LYS A 224 -3.49 -9.67 -12.04
CA LYS A 224 -3.04 -9.39 -13.38
C LYS A 224 -2.16 -8.14 -13.37
N VAL A 225 -0.88 -8.31 -13.70
CA VAL A 225 0.10 -7.22 -13.76
C VAL A 225 -0.15 -6.43 -15.04
N GLN A 226 -0.32 -5.10 -14.93
CA GLN A 226 -0.64 -4.27 -16.09
C GLN A 226 0.59 -4.07 -16.98
N GLU A 227 0.39 -4.04 -18.30
CA GLU A 227 1.41 -3.64 -19.27
C GLU A 227 1.90 -2.20 -19.01
N GLY A 228 3.18 -1.93 -19.32
CA GLY A 228 3.81 -0.64 -19.09
C GLY A 228 4.01 -0.30 -17.61
N THR A 229 4.08 -1.31 -16.74
CA THR A 229 4.36 -1.16 -15.31
C THR A 229 5.70 -1.79 -14.89
N ALA A 230 6.54 -2.14 -15.86
CA ALA A 230 7.92 -2.53 -15.61
C ALA A 230 8.64 -1.55 -14.66
N GLY A 231 9.40 -2.11 -13.72
CA GLY A 231 10.12 -1.38 -12.69
C GLY A 231 10.16 -2.10 -11.35
N THR A 232 10.80 -1.44 -10.38
CA THR A 232 11.05 -2.00 -9.05
C THR A 232 10.08 -1.46 -8.01
N TYR A 233 9.48 -2.36 -7.23
CA TYR A 233 8.51 -2.08 -6.19
C TYR A 233 8.93 -2.71 -4.85
N ALA A 234 8.37 -2.19 -3.76
CA ALA A 234 8.65 -2.70 -2.42
C ALA A 234 7.65 -3.81 -2.03
N GLY A 235 8.17 -4.87 -1.42
CA GLY A 235 7.42 -5.90 -0.71
C GLY A 235 7.69 -5.84 0.80
N ARG A 236 6.67 -6.16 1.61
CA ARG A 236 6.75 -6.05 3.07
C ARG A 236 5.97 -7.17 3.76
N CYS A 237 6.43 -7.56 4.94
CA CYS A 237 5.60 -8.26 5.92
C CYS A 237 4.63 -7.28 6.60
N ALA A 238 3.34 -7.61 6.65
CA ALA A 238 2.29 -6.75 7.24
C ALA A 238 1.59 -7.36 8.46
N GLU A 239 2.11 -8.45 9.03
CA GLU A 239 1.63 -9.07 10.27
C GLU A 239 2.81 -9.34 11.20
N LEU A 240 2.67 -9.02 12.50
CA LEU A 240 3.77 -9.07 13.45
C LEU A 240 4.27 -10.51 13.66
N CYS A 241 5.43 -10.84 13.07
CA CYS A 241 5.98 -12.20 13.04
C CYS A 241 7.17 -12.45 13.99
N GLY A 242 7.59 -11.44 14.75
CA GLY A 242 8.66 -11.56 15.74
C GLY A 242 9.63 -10.38 15.77
N VAL A 243 10.86 -10.65 16.22
CA VAL A 243 11.86 -9.63 16.58
C VAL A 243 12.32 -8.84 15.35
N ASP A 244 12.56 -9.52 14.22
CA ASP A 244 12.98 -8.88 12.96
C ASP A 244 11.81 -8.63 11.99
N HIS A 245 10.55 -8.55 12.48
CA HIS A 245 9.37 -8.29 11.66
C HIS A 245 9.55 -7.10 10.69
N SER A 246 10.08 -5.98 11.19
CA SER A 246 10.29 -4.77 10.38
C SER A 246 11.37 -4.90 9.29
N ARG A 247 12.21 -5.94 9.36
CA ARG A 247 13.28 -6.23 8.39
C ARG A 247 12.88 -7.29 7.37
N MET A 248 11.70 -7.86 7.52
CA MET A 248 11.17 -8.90 6.66
C MET A 248 10.62 -8.29 5.35
N LEU A 249 11.54 -7.68 4.60
CA LEU A 249 11.32 -6.96 3.35
C LEU A 249 11.77 -7.81 2.16
N PHE A 250 11.17 -7.55 1.01
CA PHE A 250 11.58 -8.12 -0.26
C PHE A 250 11.40 -7.07 -1.37
N THR A 251 12.08 -7.29 -2.48
CA THR A 251 11.93 -6.44 -3.68
C THR A 251 10.98 -7.14 -4.65
N VAL A 252 10.19 -6.38 -5.39
CA VAL A 252 9.41 -6.90 -6.52
C VAL A 252 9.92 -6.23 -7.78
N GLU A 253 10.44 -7.00 -8.72
CA GLU A 253 10.90 -6.52 -10.01
C GLU A 253 9.89 -6.94 -11.07
N VAL A 254 9.23 -5.97 -11.71
CA VAL A 254 8.37 -6.22 -12.86
C VAL A 254 9.19 -5.98 -14.12
N MET A 255 9.31 -6.99 -14.97
CA MET A 255 10.10 -6.95 -16.19
C MET A 255 9.22 -6.93 -17.43
N GLU A 256 9.77 -6.36 -18.51
CA GLU A 256 9.21 -6.52 -19.84
C GLU A 256 9.28 -8.01 -20.26
N PRO A 257 8.37 -8.46 -21.14
CA PRO A 257 8.28 -9.87 -21.55
C PRO A 257 9.61 -10.53 -21.96
N ASP A 258 10.38 -9.89 -22.83
CA ASP A 258 11.62 -10.46 -23.37
C ASP A 258 12.74 -10.54 -22.31
N ASP A 259 12.74 -9.61 -21.34
CA ASP A 259 13.69 -9.61 -20.24
C ASP A 259 13.36 -10.70 -19.21
N TYR A 260 12.06 -10.87 -18.90
CA TYR A 260 11.59 -11.92 -18.02
C TYR A 260 11.91 -13.32 -18.58
N ASP A 261 11.63 -13.55 -19.86
CA ASP A 261 11.87 -14.86 -20.50
C ASP A 261 13.36 -15.24 -20.44
N ARG A 262 14.25 -14.27 -20.65
CA ARG A 262 15.69 -14.46 -20.47
C ARG A 262 16.06 -14.76 -19.03
N TRP A 263 15.52 -14.00 -18.09
CA TRP A 263 15.79 -14.18 -16.67
C TRP A 263 15.36 -15.57 -16.17
N VAL A 264 14.19 -16.06 -16.59
CA VAL A 264 13.71 -17.41 -16.27
C VAL A 264 14.66 -18.48 -16.78
N GLU A 265 15.12 -18.37 -18.03
CA GLU A 265 16.07 -19.33 -18.61
C GLU A 265 17.40 -19.34 -17.83
N GLU A 266 17.91 -18.18 -17.45
CA GLU A 266 19.10 -18.06 -16.60
C GLU A 266 18.89 -18.73 -15.22
N GLN A 267 17.72 -18.54 -14.59
CA GLN A 267 17.42 -19.20 -13.30
C GLN A 267 17.30 -20.71 -13.43
N ARG A 268 16.66 -21.21 -14.50
CA ARG A 268 16.53 -22.65 -14.75
C ARG A 268 17.89 -23.31 -14.99
N GLN A 269 18.78 -22.66 -15.74
CA GLN A 269 20.15 -23.14 -15.94
C GLN A 269 20.93 -23.17 -14.62
N ALA A 270 20.87 -22.10 -13.84
CA ALA A 270 21.53 -22.04 -12.54
C ALA A 270 21.02 -23.12 -11.57
N ALA A 271 19.72 -23.36 -11.53
CA ALA A 271 19.13 -24.42 -10.70
C ALA A 271 19.57 -25.82 -11.15
N ALA A 272 19.66 -26.06 -12.46
CA ALA A 272 20.15 -27.33 -13.00
C ALA A 272 21.63 -27.58 -12.65
N ASP A 273 22.47 -26.53 -12.74
CA ASP A 273 23.88 -26.60 -12.38
C ASP A 273 24.07 -26.88 -10.87
N GLU A 274 23.28 -26.25 -10.01
CA GLU A 274 23.29 -26.49 -8.55
C GLU A 274 22.92 -27.93 -8.21
N GLN A 275 21.86 -28.46 -8.83
CA GLN A 275 21.47 -29.87 -8.65
C GLN A 275 22.60 -30.82 -9.08
N GLN A 276 23.27 -30.54 -10.20
CA GLN A 276 24.39 -31.35 -10.66
C GLN A 276 25.58 -31.31 -9.70
N GLN A 277 25.89 -30.14 -9.12
CA GLN A 277 26.94 -29.98 -8.12
C GLN A 277 26.64 -30.80 -6.85
N LEU A 278 25.41 -30.70 -6.35
CA LEU A 278 24.93 -31.49 -5.20
C LEU A 278 25.05 -33.00 -5.43
N GLU A 279 24.67 -33.49 -6.62
CA GLU A 279 24.79 -34.90 -6.99
C GLU A 279 26.25 -35.35 -7.12
N SER A 280 27.13 -34.46 -7.55
CA SER A 280 28.57 -34.74 -7.69
C SER A 280 29.33 -34.73 -6.37
N GLY A 281 28.72 -34.22 -5.29
CA GLY A 281 29.35 -34.09 -3.96
C GLY A 281 30.39 -32.97 -3.87
N GLU A 282 30.35 -32.01 -4.81
CA GLU A 282 31.15 -30.79 -4.77
C GLU A 282 30.52 -29.82 -3.75
N GLU A 283 31.35 -29.11 -2.97
CA GLU A 283 30.84 -28.18 -1.96
C GLU A 283 30.23 -26.96 -2.65
N LEU A 284 28.95 -26.71 -2.38
CA LEU A 284 28.24 -25.54 -2.89
C LEU A 284 28.88 -24.26 -2.34
N GLU A 285 29.48 -23.45 -3.22
CA GLU A 285 29.81 -22.07 -2.84
C GLU A 285 28.51 -21.26 -2.74
N PRO A 286 28.31 -20.48 -1.65
CA PRO A 286 27.10 -19.69 -1.50
C PRO A 286 26.97 -18.69 -2.63
N ARG A 287 25.78 -18.60 -3.22
CA ARG A 287 25.40 -17.69 -4.30
C ARG A 287 25.90 -16.26 -4.02
N GLY A 288 27.03 -15.89 -4.60
CA GLY A 288 27.54 -14.53 -4.61
C GLY A 288 27.08 -13.88 -5.90
N GLU A 289 25.87 -13.34 -5.94
CA GLU A 289 25.33 -12.74 -7.17
C GLU A 289 25.08 -11.23 -7.06
N ASP A 290 25.92 -10.55 -7.84
CA ASP A 290 25.81 -9.19 -8.35
C ASP A 290 24.48 -9.00 -9.08
N THR A 291 23.44 -8.65 -8.33
CA THR A 291 22.20 -8.12 -8.91
C THR A 291 22.40 -6.64 -9.18
N GLY A 292 23.08 -6.34 -10.30
CA GLY A 292 23.22 -4.97 -10.78
C GLY A 292 24.34 -4.76 -11.78
N THR A 293 24.28 -5.37 -12.98
CA THR A 293 24.84 -4.66 -14.13
C THR A 293 24.02 -3.38 -14.30
N ALA A 294 24.52 -2.28 -13.74
CA ALA A 294 24.10 -0.96 -14.14
C ALA A 294 24.32 -0.85 -15.65
N ILE A 295 23.24 -0.96 -16.44
CA ILE A 295 23.27 -0.62 -17.85
C ILE A 295 23.52 0.89 -17.89
N GLU A 296 24.78 1.26 -18.11
CA GLU A 296 25.21 2.63 -18.28
C GLU A 296 24.40 3.28 -19.41
N GLY A 297 23.58 4.27 -19.05
CA GLY A 297 22.97 5.17 -20.02
C GLY A 297 24.05 5.96 -20.78
N PRO A 298 23.79 6.36 -22.04
CA PRO A 298 24.83 6.95 -22.89
C PRO A 298 25.29 8.29 -22.30
N GLY A 299 26.62 8.40 -22.17
CA GLY A 299 27.29 9.48 -21.46
C GLY A 299 27.03 10.88 -22.00
N THR A 300 27.13 11.85 -21.09
CA THR A 300 27.44 13.23 -21.42
C THR A 300 28.43 13.81 -20.39
N GLY A 301 29.65 14.09 -20.88
CA GLY A 301 30.40 15.29 -20.54
C GLY A 301 31.13 15.34 -19.20
N ASP A 302 32.44 15.08 -19.26
CA ASP A 302 33.43 15.54 -18.30
C ASP A 302 33.26 17.02 -17.92
N GLN A 303 33.28 17.32 -16.62
CA GLN A 303 33.83 18.57 -16.09
C GLN A 303 34.52 18.30 -14.75
N GLU A 304 35.85 18.30 -14.80
CA GLU A 304 36.75 18.45 -13.64
C GLU A 304 36.45 19.75 -12.88
N GLY A 305 36.51 19.69 -11.55
CA GLY A 305 36.31 20.84 -10.68
C GLY A 305 36.70 20.62 -9.23
N SER A 306 38.00 20.49 -8.97
CA SER A 306 38.77 21.11 -7.87
C SER A 306 38.12 21.34 -6.47
N GLY A 307 38.72 20.69 -5.45
CA GLY A 307 39.07 21.29 -4.14
C GLY A 307 37.99 21.31 -3.06
N ASP A 308 38.17 20.61 -1.93
CA ASP A 308 39.03 21.09 -0.83
C ASP A 308 38.99 20.11 0.37
N ASP A 309 40.17 19.91 0.95
CA ASP A 309 40.44 19.25 2.23
C ASP A 309 39.68 19.89 3.41
N VAL A 310 39.05 19.10 4.27
CA VAL A 310 39.11 19.30 5.73
C VAL A 310 39.12 17.96 6.44
N ALA A 311 40.25 17.66 7.08
CA ALA A 311 40.44 16.57 8.02
C ALA A 311 40.10 16.98 9.47
N ARG A 312 39.64 15.99 10.24
CA ARG A 312 39.76 15.81 11.71
C ARG A 312 39.07 16.82 12.64
N ASP A 313 38.19 16.29 13.51
CA ASP A 313 38.54 16.26 14.93
C ASP A 313 37.86 15.07 15.65
N GLU A 314 38.64 14.44 16.53
CA GLU A 314 38.32 13.29 17.39
C GLU A 314 38.38 13.82 18.83
N SER A 315 37.40 13.45 19.67
CA SER A 315 37.35 13.51 21.16
C SER A 315 35.92 13.94 21.59
N THR A 316 35.28 13.42 22.64
CA THR A 316 35.70 12.66 23.82
C THR A 316 34.50 11.85 24.32
N GLU A 317 34.76 10.61 24.73
CA GLU A 317 33.87 9.69 25.44
C GLU A 317 33.65 10.16 26.90
N THR A 318 32.45 9.98 27.47
CA THR A 318 32.30 9.71 28.92
C THR A 318 30.98 8.96 29.18
N PRO A 319 30.99 7.87 29.97
CA PRO A 319 29.83 7.01 30.19
C PRO A 319 29.08 7.36 31.49
N GLU A 320 27.76 7.13 31.52
CA GLU A 320 26.98 7.11 32.76
C GLU A 320 26.72 5.66 33.24
N PRO A 321 26.68 5.40 34.56
CA PRO A 321 26.83 4.06 35.10
C PRO A 321 25.49 3.34 35.37
N SER A 322 25.59 2.02 35.30
CA SER A 322 24.63 1.04 35.78
C SER A 322 24.39 1.14 37.30
N ALA A 323 23.14 1.08 37.75
CA ALA A 323 22.79 0.80 39.13
C ALA A 323 22.10 -0.57 39.21
N SER A 324 22.77 -1.52 39.85
CA SER A 324 22.29 -2.84 40.23
C SER A 324 21.44 -2.78 41.50
N ALA A 325 20.62 -3.82 41.63
CA ALA A 325 19.74 -4.18 42.73
C ALA A 325 20.34 -4.04 44.15
N GLU A 326 19.48 -3.66 45.09
CA GLU A 326 19.49 -4.16 46.47
C GLU A 326 18.06 -4.48 46.92
N GLU A 327 17.98 -5.62 47.57
CA GLU A 327 16.85 -6.32 48.17
C GLU A 327 16.80 -5.96 49.66
N GLU A 328 15.61 -5.69 50.23
CA GLU A 328 15.14 -6.26 51.52
C GLU A 328 13.85 -5.59 52.06
N ALA A 329 12.90 -6.47 52.39
CA ALA A 329 12.05 -6.53 53.57
C ALA A 329 11.11 -5.36 54.00
N GLY A 330 9.81 -5.69 54.12
CA GLY A 330 9.01 -5.26 55.28
C GLY A 330 7.54 -4.88 55.03
N GLN A 331 6.64 -5.83 55.34
CA GLN A 331 5.19 -5.72 55.59
C GLN A 331 4.25 -5.50 54.40
#